data_AF-A0A031JK46-F1
#
_entry.id   AF-A0A031JK46-F1
#
_cell.length_a   1.000
_cell.length_b   1.000
_cell.length_c   1.000
_cell.angle_alpha   90.00
_cell.angle_beta   90.00
_cell.angle_gamma   90.00
#
_symmetry.space_group_name_H-M   'P 1'
#
loop_
_entity.id
_entity.type
_entity.pdbx_description
1 polymer ?
#
loop_
_entity_poly.entity_id
_entity_poly.type
_entity_poly.pdbx_seq_one_letter_code
_entity_poly.pdbx_strand_id
1 'polypeptide(L)'
;MLVNNWHRSVRIIREAKRLNPAIHVIASLRDDAHLGELAQAGAAHVFPENYAAGLGLGAQALMTLGMSADDATDRIRAMRAQLSPDLQIVPR
;
A
#
# COMPACT_ATOMS: atom_id res chain seq x y z
N MET A 1 18.50 1.85 -4.59
CA MET A 1 18.21 3.28 -4.77
C MET A 1 16.71 3.45 -4.55
N LEU A 2 16.26 4.04 -3.44
CA LEU A 2 14.84 4.28 -3.21
C LEU A 2 14.36 5.36 -4.18
N VAL A 3 13.42 5.00 -5.06
CA VAL A 3 12.84 5.92 -6.04
C VAL A 3 11.66 6.62 -5.38
N ASN A 4 11.94 7.69 -4.63
CA ASN A 4 10.90 8.50 -3.96
C ASN A 4 10.24 9.51 -4.92
N ASN A 5 10.05 9.14 -6.18
CA ASN A 5 9.41 9.98 -7.20
C ASN A 5 8.49 9.09 -8.04
N TRP A 6 7.18 9.30 -7.91
CA TRP A 6 6.17 8.45 -8.52
C TRP A 6 6.27 8.41 -10.06
N HIS A 7 6.64 9.52 -10.72
CA HIS A 7 6.83 9.54 -12.17
C HIS A 7 7.97 8.61 -12.62
N ARG A 8 9.07 8.57 -11.87
CA ARG A 8 10.15 7.61 -12.15
C ARG A 8 9.70 6.18 -11.90
N SER A 9 8.94 5.95 -10.83
CA SER A 9 8.39 4.62 -10.53
C SER A 9 7.49 4.12 -11.66
N VAL A 10 6.57 4.95 -12.17
CA VAL A 10 5.74 4.63 -13.35
C VAL A 10 6.60 4.22 -14.55
N ARG A 11 7.65 5.00 -14.86
CA ARG A 11 8.55 4.70 -15.99
C ARG A 11 9.27 3.37 -15.81
N ILE A 12 9.73 3.07 -14.60
CA ILE A 12 10.42 1.81 -14.28
C ILE A 12 9.46 0.63 -14.43
N ILE A 13 8.23 0.74 -13.91
CA ILE A 13 7.22 -0.33 -14.01
C ILE A 13 6.91 -0.62 -15.47
N ARG A 14 6.65 0.43 -16.27
CA ARG A 14 6.36 0.28 -17.70
C ARG A 14 7.49 -0.41 -18.44
N GLU A 15 8.74 -0.03 -18.17
CA GLU A 15 9.89 -0.63 -18.83
C GLU A 15 10.11 -2.09 -18.39
N ALA A 16 9.94 -2.38 -17.10
CA ALA A 16 10.01 -3.74 -16.57
C ALA A 16 8.95 -4.66 -17.22
N LYS A 17 7.71 -4.18 -17.33
CA LYS A 17 6.62 -4.89 -18.01
C LYS A 17 6.84 -5.04 -19.50
N ARG A 18 7.45 -4.04 -20.16
CA ARG A 18 7.82 -4.13 -21.58
C ARG A 18 8.87 -5.21 -21.83
N LEU A 19 9.88 -5.33 -20.95
CA LEU A 19 10.95 -6.32 -21.03
C LEU A 19 10.47 -7.73 -20.64
N ASN A 20 9.62 -7.82 -19.64
CA ASN A 20 9.00 -9.07 -19.20
C ASN A 20 7.55 -8.83 -18.78
N PRO A 21 6.56 -9.11 -19.65
CA PRO A 21 5.15 -8.90 -19.31
C PRO A 21 4.68 -9.67 -18.08
N ALA A 22 5.31 -10.82 -17.79
CA ALA A 22 4.97 -11.69 -16.67
C ALA A 22 5.61 -11.26 -15.33
N ILE A 23 6.52 -10.28 -15.31
CA ILE A 23 7.18 -9.87 -14.08
C ILE A 23 6.17 -9.33 -13.07
N HIS A 24 6.26 -9.79 -11.83
CA HIS A 24 5.43 -9.32 -10.74
C HIS A 24 6.08 -8.09 -10.10
N VAL A 25 5.34 -6.98 -10.01
CA VAL A 25 5.87 -5.71 -9.51
C VAL A 25 5.11 -5.28 -8.27
N ILE A 26 5.85 -5.05 -7.19
CA ILE A 26 5.36 -4.52 -5.93
C ILE A 26 5.94 -3.12 -5.74
N ALA A 27 5.09 -2.14 -5.51
CA ALA A 27 5.47 -0.75 -5.29
C ALA A 27 5.13 -0.32 -3.86
N SER A 28 5.98 0.52 -3.28
CA SER A 28 5.77 1.16 -1.97
C SER A 28 5.80 2.68 -2.19
N LEU A 29 4.87 3.42 -1.58
CA LEU A 29 4.72 4.87 -1.76
C LEU A 29 4.50 5.61 -0.46
N ARG A 30 5.13 6.76 -0.31
CA ARG A 30 4.88 7.66 0.83
C ARG A 30 3.51 8.35 0.77
N ASP A 31 3.00 8.61 -0.43
CA ASP A 31 1.77 9.39 -0.67
C ASP A 31 0.79 8.54 -1.48
N ASP A 32 -0.45 8.47 -1.02
CA ASP A 32 -1.55 7.73 -1.63
C ASP A 32 -2.19 8.46 -2.82
N ALA A 33 -1.84 9.74 -3.03
CA ALA A 33 -2.33 10.55 -4.15
C ALA A 33 -2.05 9.97 -5.55
N HIS A 34 -1.08 9.05 -5.68
CA HIS A 34 -0.64 8.49 -6.97
C HIS A 34 -0.71 6.95 -7.05
N LEU A 35 -1.56 6.32 -6.24
CA LEU A 35 -1.76 4.87 -6.26
C LEU A 35 -2.28 4.38 -7.63
N GLY A 36 -3.23 5.13 -8.21
CA GLY A 36 -3.87 4.77 -9.47
C GLY A 36 -2.90 4.72 -10.65
N GLU A 37 -1.96 5.65 -10.74
CA GLU A 37 -1.00 5.76 -11.84
C GLU A 37 -0.01 4.59 -11.84
N LEU A 38 0.37 4.06 -10.67
CA LEU A 38 1.25 2.89 -10.58
C LEU A 38 0.51 1.59 -10.86
N ALA A 39 -0.73 1.46 -10.39
CA ALA A 39 -1.59 0.33 -10.74
C ALA A 39 -1.79 0.28 -12.26
N GLN A 40 -2.13 1.41 -12.89
CA GLN A 40 -2.26 1.53 -14.35
C GLN A 40 -0.94 1.27 -15.10
N ALA A 41 0.22 1.53 -14.47
CA ALA A 41 1.51 1.20 -15.05
C ALA A 41 1.81 -0.31 -15.05
N GLY A 42 1.04 -1.12 -14.32
CA GLY A 42 1.20 -2.56 -14.21
C GLY A 42 1.81 -3.03 -12.88
N ALA A 43 1.79 -2.21 -11.83
CA ALA A 43 2.08 -2.68 -10.48
C ALA A 43 0.98 -3.65 -10.04
N ALA A 44 1.38 -4.83 -9.57
CA ALA A 44 0.45 -5.83 -9.09
C ALA A 44 -0.07 -5.50 -7.68
N HIS A 45 0.79 -4.89 -6.86
CA HIS A 45 0.44 -4.39 -5.54
C HIS A 45 1.13 -3.05 -5.28
N VAL A 46 0.38 -2.10 -4.70
CA VAL A 46 0.92 -0.81 -4.27
C VAL A 46 0.62 -0.62 -2.79
N PHE A 47 1.65 -0.36 -1.99
CA PHE A 47 1.57 -0.24 -0.54
C PHE A 47 1.88 1.20 -0.11
N PRO A 48 1.00 1.87 0.63
CA PRO A 48 1.35 3.15 1.24
C PRO A 48 2.26 2.93 2.46
N GLU A 49 3.46 3.51 2.46
CA GLU A 49 4.50 3.41 3.51
C GLU A 49 3.97 3.83 4.88
N ASN A 50 3.08 4.82 4.89
CA ASN A 50 2.56 5.39 6.14
C ASN A 50 1.45 4.56 6.77
N TYR A 51 0.87 3.58 6.07
CA TYR A 51 -0.28 2.83 6.58
C TYR A 51 0.09 1.98 7.80
N ALA A 52 1.24 1.30 7.79
CA ALA A 52 1.67 0.50 8.93
C ALA A 52 1.92 1.37 10.17
N ALA A 53 2.59 2.52 9.99
CA ALA A 53 2.85 3.48 11.05
C ALA A 53 1.56 4.11 11.59
N GLY A 54 0.66 4.54 10.70
CA GLY A 54 -0.63 5.14 11.07
C GLY A 54 -1.55 4.16 11.79
N LEU A 55 -1.63 2.90 11.34
CA LEU A 55 -2.38 1.85 12.03
C LEU A 55 -1.79 1.54 13.41
N GLY A 56 -0.46 1.53 13.55
CA GLY A 56 0.21 1.38 14.85
C GLY A 56 -0.12 2.52 15.81
N LEU A 57 -0.10 3.77 15.33
CA LEU A 57 -0.51 4.94 16.12
C LEU A 57 -1.99 4.88 16.51
N GLY A 58 -2.87 4.46 15.60
CA GLY A 58 -4.29 4.25 15.87
C GLY A 58 -4.52 3.19 16.95
N ALA A 59 -3.81 2.06 16.89
CA ALA A 59 -3.86 1.02 17.93
C ALA A 59 -3.49 1.60 19.30
N GLN A 60 -2.39 2.37 19.35
CA GLN A 60 -1.92 3.00 20.58
C GLN A 60 -2.92 4.01 21.14
N ALA A 61 -3.55 4.80 20.27
CA ALA A 61 -4.60 5.74 20.68
C ALA A 61 -5.82 5.00 21.27
N LEU A 62 -6.28 3.93 20.64
CA LEU A 62 -7.40 3.11 21.13
C LEU A 62 -7.10 2.52 22.52
N MET A 63 -5.90 1.95 22.70
CA MET A 63 -5.48 1.42 23.99
C MET A 63 -5.38 2.52 25.07
N THR A 64 -4.90 3.71 24.70
CA THR A 64 -4.83 4.87 25.61
C THR A 64 -6.22 5.32 26.08
N LEU A 65 -7.25 5.14 25.23
CA LEU A 65 -8.64 5.43 25.56
C LEU A 65 -9.33 4.31 26.37
N GLY A 66 -8.58 3.28 26.78
CA GLY A 66 -9.07 2.20 27.64
C GLY A 66 -9.55 0.96 26.90
N MET A 67 -9.34 0.86 25.58
CA MET A 67 -9.62 -0.36 24.82
C MET A 67 -8.60 -1.45 25.19
N SER A 68 -9.04 -2.72 25.23
CA SER A 68 -8.12 -3.83 25.41
C SER A 68 -7.18 -3.96 24.21
N ALA A 69 -5.99 -4.55 24.43
CA ALA A 69 -5.02 -4.76 23.35
C ALA A 69 -5.56 -5.69 22.26
N ASP A 70 -6.37 -6.70 22.64
CA ASP A 70 -6.98 -7.64 21.71
C ASP A 70 -8.04 -6.95 20.84
N ASP A 71 -8.94 -6.16 21.45
CA ASP A 71 -9.96 -5.41 20.72
C ASP A 71 -9.33 -4.37 19.78
N ALA A 72 -8.29 -3.67 20.24
CA ALA A 72 -7.55 -2.71 19.42
C ALA A 72 -6.88 -3.41 18.23
N THR A 73 -6.29 -4.59 18.45
CA THR A 73 -5.67 -5.40 17.39
C THR A 73 -6.69 -5.86 16.37
N ASP A 74 -7.84 -6.35 16.81
CA ASP A 74 -8.91 -6.80 15.93
C ASP A 74 -9.51 -5.65 15.13
N ARG A 75 -9.69 -4.48 15.76
CA ARG A 75 -10.13 -3.26 15.07
C ARG A 75 -9.15 -2.83 13.99
N ILE A 76 -7.86 -2.86 14.27
CA ILE A 76 -6.81 -2.52 13.31
C ILE A 76 -6.72 -3.54 12.17
N ARG A 77 -6.91 -4.84 12.45
CA ARG A 77 -7.01 -5.88 11.42
C ARG A 77 -8.20 -5.63 10.50
N ALA A 78 -9.36 -5.29 11.07
CA ALA A 78 -10.56 -4.96 10.29
C ALA A 78 -10.37 -3.70 9.44
N MET A 79 -9.76 -2.64 9.98
CA MET A 79 -9.43 -1.44 9.22
C MET A 79 -8.42 -1.72 8.12
N ARG A 80 -7.38 -2.54 8.38
CA ARG A 80 -6.45 -2.98 7.34
C ARG A 80 -7.20 -3.69 6.21
N ALA A 81 -8.13 -4.59 6.52
CA ALA A 81 -8.93 -5.26 5.50
C ALA A 81 -9.83 -4.30 4.68
N GLN A 82 -10.36 -3.24 5.32
CA GLN A 82 -11.16 -2.18 4.68
C GLN A 82 -10.36 -1.13 3.93
N LEU A 83 -9.06 -0.98 4.23
CA LEU A 83 -8.10 -0.12 3.52
C LEU A 83 -7.36 -0.87 2.40
N SER A 84 -7.37 -2.21 2.47
CA SER A 84 -6.91 -3.11 1.41
C SER A 84 -7.84 -3.31 0.17
N PRO A 85 -9.04 -2.71 0.00
CA PRO A 85 -9.79 -2.79 -1.25
C PRO A 85 -9.04 -2.19 -2.43
N ASP A 86 -8.22 -1.16 -2.21
CA ASP A 86 -7.35 -0.57 -3.24
C ASP A 86 -6.08 -1.41 -3.51
N LEU A 87 -5.92 -2.50 -2.74
CA LEU A 87 -4.98 -3.59 -2.99
C LEU A 87 -5.60 -4.66 -3.92
N GLN A 88 -6.72 -4.35 -4.59
CA GLN A 88 -7.29 -5.23 -5.61
C GLN A 88 -6.28 -5.43 -6.74
N ILE A 89 -5.89 -6.68 -6.88
CA ILE A 89 -5.30 -7.31 -8.05
C ILE A 89 -5.89 -6.65 -9.30
N VAL A 90 -5.06 -5.92 -10.05
CA VAL A 90 -5.46 -5.45 -11.40
C VAL A 90 -5.89 -6.72 -12.16
N PRO A 91 -7.15 -6.81 -12.63
CA PRO A 91 -7.61 -7.99 -13.32
C PRO A 91 -6.71 -8.24 -14.52
N ARG A 92 -6.34 -9.50 -14.70
CA ARG A 92 -5.43 -9.98 -15.74
C ARG A 92 -5.98 -9.74 -17.14
#